data_AF-A0A4Y7KCX5-F1
#
_entry.id   AF-A0A4Y7KCX5-F1
#
_cell.length_a   1.000
_cell.length_b   1.000
_cell.length_c   1.000
_cell.angle_alpha   90.00
_cell.angle_beta   90.00
_cell.angle_gamma   90.00
#
_symmetry.space_group_name_H-M   'P 1'
#
loop_
_entity.id
_entity.type
_entity.pdbx_description
1 polymer ?
#
loop_
_entity_poly.entity_id
_entity_poly.type
_entity_poly.pdbx_seq_one_letter_code
_entity_poly.pdbx_strand_id
1 'polypeptide(L)'
;MIYREEMATEVKARPMVPESFLKKQKRSEEWELAKKQELEAAKKKNTENRKLIFNRAKQYAREYSEKQRELINLKCEAKLRGGFYFNSESKLLFYRSNQGGLGKYGIICIEDLIHEIMTVGPHFK
;
A
#
# COMPACT_ATOMS: atom_id res chain seq x y z
N MET A 1 -54.51 66.78 -9.59
CA MET A 1 -54.79 65.65 -8.68
C MET A 1 -54.41 64.37 -9.41
N ILE A 2 -53.58 63.53 -8.80
CA ILE A 2 -53.92 62.17 -8.35
C ILE A 2 -54.05 61.19 -9.55
N TYR A 3 -53.26 60.12 -9.68
CA TYR A 3 -52.35 59.47 -8.71
C TYR A 3 -50.84 59.60 -9.06
N ARG A 4 -50.09 58.50 -8.91
CA ARG A 4 -48.64 58.26 -8.91
C ARG A 4 -48.50 56.74 -9.10
N GLU A 5 -47.72 56.27 -10.06
CA GLU A 5 -47.52 54.82 -10.26
C GLU A 5 -46.64 54.24 -9.14
N GLU A 6 -47.20 53.38 -8.30
CA GLU A 6 -46.46 52.65 -7.29
C GLU A 6 -45.92 51.33 -7.87
N MET A 7 -44.69 51.38 -8.38
CA MET A 7 -43.94 50.18 -8.78
C MET A 7 -43.62 49.35 -7.53
N ALA A 8 -44.45 48.34 -7.28
CA ALA A 8 -44.23 47.38 -6.21
C ALA A 8 -42.92 46.61 -6.42
N THR A 9 -41.89 46.96 -5.65
CA THR A 9 -40.64 46.22 -5.62
C THR A 9 -40.84 44.94 -4.83
N GLU A 10 -40.89 43.79 -5.52
CA GLU A 10 -40.86 42.48 -4.88
C GLU A 10 -39.51 42.25 -4.19
N VAL A 11 -39.39 42.73 -2.94
CA VAL A 11 -38.27 42.39 -2.07
C VAL A 11 -38.43 40.93 -1.66
N LYS A 12 -37.88 40.02 -2.48
CA LYS A 12 -37.78 38.59 -2.14
C LYS A 12 -37.01 38.44 -0.83
N ALA A 13 -37.76 38.18 0.24
CA ALA A 13 -37.21 37.90 1.55
C ALA A 13 -36.26 36.69 1.44
N ARG A 14 -34.97 36.92 1.69
CA ARG A 14 -34.02 35.82 1.82
C ARG A 14 -34.44 35.02 3.06
N PRO A 15 -34.54 33.68 3.01
CA PRO A 15 -34.83 32.90 4.19
C PRO A 15 -33.73 33.17 5.24
N MET A 16 -34.13 33.62 6.43
CA MET A 16 -33.22 33.92 7.53
C MET A 16 -32.55 32.61 7.98
N VAL A 17 -31.33 32.35 7.49
CA VAL A 17 -30.58 31.12 7.79
C VAL A 17 -30.21 31.13 9.29
N PRO A 18 -30.69 30.16 10.10
CA PRO A 18 -30.38 30.15 11.52
C PRO A 18 -28.89 29.94 11.78
N GLU A 19 -28.32 30.62 12.79
CA GLU A 19 -26.90 30.47 13.13
C GLU A 19 -26.48 29.03 13.43
N SER A 20 -27.40 28.21 13.94
CA SER A 20 -27.17 26.78 14.19
C SER A 20 -26.83 26.00 12.92
N PHE A 21 -27.38 26.41 11.77
CA PHE A 21 -27.08 25.83 10.46
C PHE A 21 -25.68 26.23 9.98
N LEU A 22 -25.31 27.52 10.11
CA LEU A 22 -23.97 28.01 9.79
C LEU A 22 -22.89 27.33 10.66
N LYS A 23 -23.17 27.11 11.95
CA LYS A 23 -22.28 26.36 12.87
C LYS A 23 -22.18 24.87 12.48
N LYS A 24 -23.22 24.28 11.87
CA LYS A 24 -23.20 22.90 11.35
C LYS A 24 -22.41 22.80 10.03
N GLN A 25 -22.54 23.78 9.13
CA GLN A 25 -21.77 23.83 7.88
C GLN A 25 -20.26 23.93 8.16
N LYS A 26 -19.83 24.89 8.97
CA LYS A 26 -18.41 25.06 9.33
C LYS A 26 -17.79 23.79 9.92
N ARG A 27 -18.51 23.10 10.83
CA ARG A 27 -18.07 21.81 11.37
C ARG A 27 -17.96 20.70 10.32
N SER A 28 -18.86 20.70 9.33
CA SER A 28 -18.80 19.76 8.19
C SER A 28 -17.61 20.06 7.28
N GLU A 29 -17.36 21.34 7.00
CA GLU A 29 -16.21 21.81 6.22
C GLU A 29 -14.88 21.47 6.93
N GLU A 30 -14.77 21.72 8.22
CA GLU A 30 -13.64 21.33 9.08
C GLU A 30 -13.41 19.81 9.06
N TRP A 31 -14.48 19.02 9.21
CA TRP A 31 -14.39 17.55 9.16
C TRP A 31 -14.01 17.04 7.77
N GLU A 32 -14.54 17.62 6.70
CA GLU A 32 -14.16 17.32 5.33
C GLU A 32 -12.70 17.70 5.03
N LEU A 33 -12.21 18.83 5.52
CA LEU A 33 -10.83 19.26 5.37
C LEU A 33 -9.90 18.30 6.10
N ALA A 34 -10.21 17.91 7.34
CA ALA A 34 -9.48 16.90 8.08
C ALA A 34 -9.47 15.55 7.33
N LYS A 35 -10.62 15.09 6.80
CA LYS A 35 -10.69 13.84 6.02
C LYS A 35 -9.92 13.92 4.69
N LYS A 36 -9.95 15.06 4.00
CA LYS A 36 -9.16 15.31 2.79
C LYS A 36 -7.65 15.25 3.11
N GLN A 37 -7.21 15.87 4.21
CA GLN A 37 -5.82 15.83 4.68
C GLN A 37 -5.36 14.43 5.09
N GLU A 38 -6.19 13.68 5.84
CA GLU A 38 -5.90 12.27 6.21
C GLU A 38 -5.73 11.39 4.96
N LEU A 39 -6.65 11.49 4.00
CA LEU A 39 -6.60 10.74 2.74
C LEU A 39 -5.39 11.14 1.88
N GLU A 40 -5.02 12.42 1.85
CA GLU A 40 -3.84 12.90 1.12
C GLU A 40 -2.54 12.42 1.78
N ALA A 41 -2.45 12.46 3.12
CA ALA A 41 -1.32 11.92 3.88
C ALA A 41 -1.16 10.40 3.67
N ALA A 42 -2.27 9.65 3.65
CA ALA A 42 -2.26 8.22 3.34
C ALA A 42 -1.80 7.94 1.90
N LYS A 43 -2.26 8.74 0.91
CA LYS A 43 -1.83 8.65 -0.49
C LYS A 43 -0.32 8.92 -0.63
N LYS A 44 0.20 9.98 0.00
CA LYS A 44 1.63 10.32 0.00
C LYS A 44 2.48 9.15 0.53
N LYS A 45 2.17 8.67 1.74
CA LYS A 45 2.82 7.49 2.36
C LYS A 45 2.76 6.24 1.46
N ASN A 46 1.63 5.98 0.79
CA ASN A 46 1.51 4.83 -0.09
C ASN A 46 2.36 4.98 -1.38
N THR A 47 2.44 6.18 -1.95
CA THR A 47 3.33 6.44 -3.10
C THR A 47 4.82 6.33 -2.74
N GLU A 48 5.21 6.74 -1.53
CA GLU A 48 6.56 6.56 -0.99
C GLU A 48 6.88 5.08 -0.77
N ASN A 49 5.98 4.34 -0.12
CA ASN A 49 6.09 2.89 0.08
C ASN A 49 6.24 2.14 -1.26
N ARG A 50 5.45 2.48 -2.29
CA ARG A 50 5.56 1.85 -3.61
C ARG A 50 6.92 2.07 -4.27
N LYS A 51 7.50 3.28 -4.16
CA LYS A 51 8.85 3.59 -4.65
C LYS A 51 9.92 2.79 -3.87
N LEU A 52 9.77 2.70 -2.55
CA LEU A 52 10.67 1.94 -1.68
C LEU A 52 10.64 0.43 -1.98
N ILE A 53 9.44 -0.14 -2.15
CA ILE A 53 9.24 -1.55 -2.53
C ILE A 53 9.89 -1.85 -3.88
N PHE A 54 9.69 -0.98 -4.89
CA PHE A 54 10.31 -1.14 -6.21
C PHE A 54 11.85 -1.14 -6.14
N ASN A 55 12.43 -0.20 -5.38
CA ASN A 55 13.88 -0.12 -5.20
C ASN A 55 14.44 -1.34 -4.45
N ARG A 56 13.74 -1.84 -3.42
CA ARG A 56 14.10 -3.07 -2.70
C ARG A 56 14.03 -4.31 -3.59
N ALA A 57 12.95 -4.47 -4.36
CA ALA A 57 12.80 -5.58 -5.30
C ALA A 57 13.93 -5.59 -6.35
N LYS A 58 14.30 -4.41 -6.88
CA LYS A 58 15.44 -4.23 -7.79
C LYS A 58 16.78 -4.59 -7.14
N GLN A 59 16.97 -4.27 -5.85
CA GLN A 59 18.15 -4.66 -5.09
C GLN A 59 18.21 -6.19 -4.90
N TYR A 60 17.15 -6.81 -4.38
CA TYR A 60 17.13 -8.26 -4.16
C TYR A 60 17.37 -9.06 -5.44
N ALA A 61 16.78 -8.64 -6.57
CA ALA A 61 17.03 -9.27 -7.87
C ALA A 61 18.52 -9.24 -8.29
N ARG A 62 19.24 -8.15 -7.97
CA ARG A 62 20.70 -8.04 -8.19
C ARG A 62 21.45 -8.97 -7.25
N GLU A 63 21.17 -8.90 -5.95
CA GLU A 63 21.83 -9.75 -4.94
C GLU A 63 21.67 -11.24 -5.24
N TYR A 64 20.48 -11.68 -5.70
CA TYR A 64 20.28 -13.07 -6.12
C TYR A 64 21.11 -13.40 -7.36
N SER A 65 21.16 -12.53 -8.37
CA SER A 65 21.99 -12.74 -9.58
C SER A 65 23.49 -12.82 -9.25
N GLU A 66 23.97 -11.96 -8.35
CA GLU A 66 25.34 -11.95 -7.85
C GLU A 66 25.67 -13.22 -7.08
N LYS A 67 24.82 -13.64 -6.12
CA LYS A 67 24.97 -14.90 -5.38
C LYS A 67 24.97 -16.14 -6.31
N GLN A 68 24.14 -16.15 -7.36
CA GLN A 68 24.17 -17.24 -8.36
C GLN A 68 25.48 -17.24 -9.16
N ARG A 69 25.99 -16.08 -9.57
CA ARG A 69 27.29 -15.96 -10.27
C ARG A 69 28.45 -16.39 -9.37
N GLU A 70 28.46 -15.99 -8.11
CA GLU A 70 29.46 -16.38 -7.12
C GLU A 70 29.47 -17.90 -6.92
N LEU A 71 28.30 -18.53 -6.76
CA LEU A 71 28.16 -19.99 -6.69
C LEU A 71 28.66 -20.70 -7.97
N ILE A 72 28.48 -20.10 -9.15
CA ILE A 72 29.03 -20.62 -10.41
C ILE A 72 30.55 -20.48 -10.44
N ASN A 73 31.10 -19.32 -10.07
CA ASN A 73 32.54 -19.08 -10.03
C ASN A 73 33.24 -20.06 -9.07
N LEU A 74 32.73 -20.23 -7.85
CA LEU A 74 33.26 -21.18 -6.86
C LEU A 74 33.21 -22.63 -7.36
N LYS A 75 32.17 -23.02 -8.09
CA LYS A 75 32.09 -24.34 -8.75
C LYS A 75 33.10 -24.50 -9.89
N CYS A 76 33.38 -23.43 -10.63
CA CYS A 76 34.40 -23.42 -11.68
C CYS A 76 35.82 -23.46 -11.12
N GLU A 77 36.12 -22.69 -10.07
CA GLU A 77 37.40 -22.71 -9.35
C GLU A 77 37.69 -24.07 -8.72
N ALA A 78 36.68 -24.67 -8.08
CA ALA A 78 36.79 -26.04 -7.56
C ALA A 78 37.14 -27.02 -8.68
N LYS A 79 36.37 -27.03 -9.79
CA LYS A 79 36.66 -27.88 -10.96
C LYS A 79 38.05 -27.66 -11.54
N LEU A 80 38.51 -26.41 -11.65
CA LEU A 80 39.82 -26.05 -12.20
C LEU A 80 40.97 -26.53 -11.29
N ARG A 81 40.75 -26.54 -9.97
CA ARG A 81 41.65 -27.17 -8.98
C ARG A 81 41.48 -28.69 -8.84
N GLY A 82 40.58 -29.31 -9.59
CA GLY A 82 40.22 -30.74 -9.46
C GLY A 82 39.44 -31.10 -8.19
N GLY A 83 38.99 -30.10 -7.41
CA GLY A 83 38.18 -30.28 -6.20
C GLY A 83 36.68 -30.20 -6.45
N PHE A 84 35.89 -30.55 -5.43
CA PHE A 84 34.43 -30.47 -5.45
C PHE A 84 33.91 -29.35 -4.53
N TYR A 85 32.93 -28.58 -5.01
CA TYR A 85 32.26 -27.55 -4.21
C TYR A 85 30.99 -28.10 -3.56
N PHE A 86 31.01 -28.27 -2.24
CA PHE A 86 29.85 -28.68 -1.45
C PHE A 86 28.98 -27.46 -1.12
N ASN A 87 27.74 -27.42 -1.62
CA ASN A 87 26.77 -26.39 -1.22
C ASN A 87 26.24 -26.77 0.18
N SER A 88 26.19 -25.82 1.12
CA SER A 88 25.60 -26.10 2.44
C SER A 88 24.13 -26.49 2.31
N GLU A 89 23.66 -27.37 3.20
CA GLU A 89 22.28 -27.85 3.22
C GLU A 89 21.24 -26.72 3.24
N SER A 90 20.06 -27.00 2.68
CA SER A 90 18.97 -26.04 2.53
C SER A 90 18.40 -25.62 3.88
N LYS A 91 18.62 -24.37 4.28
CA LYS A 91 18.13 -23.79 5.55
C LYS A 91 16.60 -23.68 5.66
N LEU A 92 15.88 -23.82 4.56
CA LEU A 92 14.43 -23.72 4.49
C LEU A 92 13.85 -24.95 3.76
N LEU A 93 12.87 -25.58 4.38
CA LEU A 93 12.08 -26.68 3.81
C LEU A 93 10.62 -26.23 3.75
N PHE A 94 10.05 -26.18 2.54
CA PHE A 94 8.64 -25.85 2.34
C PHE A 94 7.82 -27.14 2.38
N TYR A 95 7.09 -27.39 3.47
CA TYR A 95 6.32 -28.62 3.64
C TYR A 95 4.85 -28.42 3.26
N ARG A 96 4.31 -29.36 2.48
CA ARG A 96 2.87 -29.49 2.19
C ARG A 96 2.33 -30.68 3.00
N SER A 97 1.52 -30.42 4.02
CA SER A 97 0.87 -31.49 4.81
C SER A 97 -0.28 -32.12 4.02
N ASN A 98 -0.17 -33.40 3.64
CA ASN A 98 -1.23 -34.11 2.92
C ASN A 98 -2.39 -34.60 3.83
N GLN A 99 -2.29 -34.45 5.15
CA GLN A 99 -3.41 -34.64 6.07
C GLN A 99 -3.45 -33.50 7.11
N GLY A 100 -4.66 -32.97 7.33
CA GLY A 100 -5.06 -31.90 8.27
C GLY A 100 -3.98 -31.09 8.99
N GLY A 101 -3.69 -29.87 8.51
CA GLY A 101 -2.80 -28.93 9.23
C GLY A 101 -2.98 -27.46 8.84
N LEU A 102 -2.82 -27.12 7.56
CA LEU A 102 -2.74 -25.72 7.09
C LEU A 102 -3.78 -25.30 6.03
N GLY A 103 -4.85 -26.09 5.83
CA GLY A 103 -5.96 -25.72 4.94
C GLY A 103 -6.76 -24.47 5.35
N LYS A 104 -6.45 -23.86 6.50
CA LYS A 104 -7.13 -22.66 7.03
C LYS A 104 -6.62 -21.33 6.46
N TYR A 105 -5.43 -21.32 5.85
CA TYR A 105 -4.78 -20.10 5.33
C TYR A 105 -4.65 -20.08 3.80
N GLY A 106 -5.01 -21.15 3.10
CA GLY A 106 -5.19 -21.13 1.64
C GLY A 106 -3.93 -20.91 0.78
N ILE A 107 -2.72 -20.94 1.37
CA ILE A 107 -1.45 -20.80 0.63
C ILE A 107 -1.19 -22.10 -0.16
N ILE A 108 -1.56 -22.13 -1.44
CA ILE A 108 -1.44 -23.30 -2.32
C ILE A 108 -0.09 -23.27 -3.06
N CYS A 109 0.37 -22.07 -3.40
CA CYS A 109 1.56 -21.77 -4.21
C CYS A 109 2.43 -20.67 -3.58
N ILE A 110 3.64 -20.48 -4.13
CA ILE A 110 4.57 -19.42 -3.71
C ILE A 110 4.00 -18.02 -4.02
N GLU A 111 3.22 -17.87 -5.11
CA GLU A 111 2.46 -16.64 -5.37
C GLU A 111 1.59 -16.21 -4.18
N ASP A 112 0.86 -17.12 -3.53
CA ASP A 112 -0.09 -16.76 -2.46
C ASP A 112 0.66 -16.17 -1.24
N LEU A 113 1.80 -16.76 -0.89
CA LEU A 113 2.69 -16.26 0.16
C LEU A 113 3.24 -14.86 -0.17
N ILE A 114 3.63 -14.63 -1.43
CA ILE A 114 4.09 -13.31 -1.89
C ILE A 114 2.95 -12.29 -1.83
N HIS A 115 1.73 -12.67 -2.21
CA HIS A 115 0.56 -11.79 -2.11
C HIS A 115 0.21 -11.47 -0.65
N GLU A 116 0.28 -12.44 0.27
CA GLU A 116 0.04 -12.21 1.69
C GLU A 116 1.09 -11.26 2.29
N ILE A 117 2.39 -11.51 2.08
CA ILE A 117 3.48 -10.61 2.52
C ILE A 117 3.32 -9.19 1.96
N MET A 118 2.77 -9.03 0.75
CA MET A 118 2.60 -7.74 0.09
C MET A 118 1.28 -7.02 0.44
N THR A 119 0.24 -7.73 0.90
CA THR A 119 -1.09 -7.16 1.20
C THR A 119 -1.32 -6.91 2.69
N VAL A 120 -0.68 -7.67 3.60
CA VAL A 120 -0.77 -7.45 5.06
C VAL A 120 0.52 -6.94 5.70
N GLY A 121 0.70 -5.61 5.67
CA GLY A 121 1.27 -4.96 6.84
C GLY A 121 0.27 -5.06 8.01
N PRO A 122 0.70 -5.25 9.28
CA PRO A 122 2.01 -4.91 9.83
C PRO A 122 2.77 -6.10 10.47
N HIS A 123 2.34 -7.35 10.28
CA HIS A 123 2.92 -8.49 11.02
C HIS A 123 4.31 -8.93 10.52
N PHE A 124 4.68 -8.53 9.30
CA PHE A 124 6.02 -8.67 8.70
C PHE A 124 6.80 -7.33 8.71
N LYS A 125 6.75 -6.60 9.83
CA LYS A 125 7.44 -5.31 10.00
C LYS A 125 8.39 -5.33 11.20
#